data_AF-A0A1J5IBW3-F1
#
_entry.id   AF-A0A1J5IBW3-F1
#
_cell.length_a   1.000
_cell.length_b   1.000
_cell.length_c   1.000
_cell.angle_alpha   90.00
_cell.angle_beta   90.00
_cell.angle_gamma   90.00
#
_symmetry.space_group_name_H-M   'P 1'
#
loop_
_entity.id
_entity.type
_entity.pdbx_description
1 polymer ?
#
loop_
_entity_poly.entity_id
_entity_poly.type
_entity_poly.pdbx_seq_one_letter_code
_entity_poly.pdbx_strand_id
1 'polypeptide(L)'
;MIQRIGWTWLTLLLCFWASWLTLAQVNFGYPLWHDYAGIGDHIERYAPLNLYRKGFEETSAETRYQLFADIVKAIHHHGEGLEKLYYETPQYRVALLRPAEIVHLKDVAHLISILQTAALYGLIIWLLWTGFMIYRHRYPSSKQLLTAGTLGALGLLVPILIWGPETVFYQLHIWIFPEQHQWFFYYQESLMSTMMKAPDLFGYIFVCLMVVTTGLFILVHPLLRRLSQRHQR
;
A
#
# COMPACT_ATOMS: atom_id res chain seq x y z
N MET A 1 -17.61 -26.25 -6.10
CA MET A 1 -17.76 -24.79 -6.34
C MET A 1 -17.02 -23.99 -5.28
N ILE A 2 -17.37 -24.14 -3.99
CA ILE A 2 -16.76 -23.41 -2.85
C ILE A 2 -15.23 -23.48 -2.83
N GLN A 3 -14.64 -24.67 -2.98
CA GLN A 3 -13.17 -24.83 -2.95
C GLN A 3 -12.44 -24.01 -4.04
N ARG A 4 -13.03 -23.91 -5.23
CA ARG A 4 -12.43 -23.14 -6.34
C ARG A 4 -12.53 -21.64 -6.10
N ILE A 5 -13.65 -21.19 -5.55
CA ILE A 5 -13.89 -19.78 -5.20
C ILE A 5 -12.90 -19.38 -4.09
N GLY A 6 -12.82 -20.14 -3.01
CA GLY A 6 -11.90 -19.87 -1.90
C GLY A 6 -10.44 -19.80 -2.36
N TRP A 7 -9.99 -20.77 -3.17
CA TRP A 7 -8.64 -20.75 -3.74
C TRP A 7 -8.39 -19.50 -4.62
N THR A 8 -9.39 -19.09 -5.41
CA THR A 8 -9.26 -17.93 -6.31
C THR A 8 -9.12 -16.62 -5.52
N TRP A 9 -9.91 -16.45 -4.46
CA TRP A 9 -9.79 -15.30 -3.56
C TRP A 9 -8.46 -15.28 -2.81
N LEU A 10 -8.00 -16.43 -2.31
CA LEU A 10 -6.68 -16.53 -1.68
C LEU A 10 -5.56 -16.15 -2.68
N THR A 11 -5.68 -16.58 -3.93
CA THR A 11 -4.74 -16.18 -5.00
C THR A 11 -4.75 -14.67 -5.22
N LEU A 12 -5.94 -14.06 -5.26
CA LEU A 12 -6.09 -12.61 -5.44
C LEU A 12 -5.46 -11.83 -4.27
N LEU A 13 -5.69 -12.27 -3.03
CA LEU A 13 -5.09 -11.66 -1.84
C LEU A 13 -3.56 -11.75 -1.84
N LEU A 14 -3.01 -12.89 -2.26
CA LEU A 14 -1.55 -13.06 -2.40
C LEU A 14 -0.98 -12.21 -3.53
N CYS A 15 -1.69 -12.06 -4.66
CA CYS A 15 -1.29 -11.13 -5.72
C CYS A 15 -1.36 -9.68 -5.25
N PHE A 16 -2.34 -9.31 -4.43
CA PHE A 16 -2.44 -7.99 -3.83
C PHE A 16 -1.24 -7.70 -2.91
N TRP A 17 -0.92 -8.64 -2.02
CA TRP A 17 0.26 -8.52 -1.16
C TRP A 17 1.59 -8.49 -1.95
N ALA A 18 1.73 -9.32 -2.98
CA ALA A 18 2.90 -9.30 -3.87
C ALA A 18 3.05 -7.96 -4.61
N SER A 19 1.92 -7.33 -4.97
CA SER A 19 1.89 -6.00 -5.57
C SER A 19 2.36 -4.93 -4.59
N TRP A 20 1.92 -4.99 -3.34
CA TRP A 20 2.43 -4.13 -2.27
C TRP A 20 3.95 -4.23 -2.16
N LEU A 21 4.49 -5.46 -2.05
CA LEU A 21 5.93 -5.67 -1.95
C LEU A 21 6.68 -5.14 -3.18
N THR A 22 6.14 -5.31 -4.37
CA THR A 22 6.77 -4.84 -5.62
C THR A 22 6.79 -3.32 -5.69
N LEU A 23 5.68 -2.65 -5.34
CA LEU A 23 5.61 -1.19 -5.33
C LEU A 23 6.46 -0.58 -4.21
N ALA A 24 6.58 -1.24 -3.07
CA ALA A 24 7.44 -0.79 -1.98
C ALA A 24 8.92 -0.68 -2.40
N GLN A 25 9.41 -1.58 -3.27
CA GLN A 25 10.79 -1.53 -3.79
C GLN A 25 11.10 -0.27 -4.60
N VAL A 26 10.06 0.39 -5.14
CA VAL A 26 10.18 1.63 -5.91
C VAL A 26 9.55 2.81 -5.19
N ASN A 27 9.42 2.72 -3.86
CA ASN A 27 8.82 3.74 -3.00
C ASN A 27 7.44 4.20 -3.50
N PHE A 28 6.65 3.24 -4.00
CA PHE A 28 5.33 3.46 -4.59
C PHE A 28 5.29 4.50 -5.73
N GLY A 29 6.44 4.74 -6.38
CA GLY A 29 6.57 5.72 -7.45
C GLY A 29 6.52 7.17 -6.94
N TYR A 30 6.81 7.44 -5.67
CA TYR A 30 6.73 8.78 -5.08
C TYR A 30 7.36 9.91 -5.91
N PRO A 31 8.56 9.76 -6.52
CA PRO A 31 9.11 10.79 -7.41
C PRO A 31 8.18 11.19 -8.57
N LEU A 32 7.47 10.23 -9.16
CA LEU A 32 6.51 10.51 -10.24
C LEU A 32 5.36 11.39 -9.75
N TRP A 33 4.82 11.08 -8.58
CA TRP A 33 3.69 11.83 -8.01
C TRP A 33 4.12 13.21 -7.48
N HIS A 34 5.34 13.30 -6.96
CA HIS A 34 5.99 14.56 -6.62
C HIS A 34 6.05 15.50 -7.84
N ASP A 35 6.62 15.04 -8.94
CA ASP A 35 6.92 15.90 -10.08
C ASP A 35 5.74 16.16 -11.00
N TYR A 36 4.81 15.21 -11.14
CA TYR A 36 3.78 15.27 -12.17
C TYR A 36 2.35 15.27 -11.63
N ALA A 37 2.14 14.99 -10.34
CA ALA A 37 0.80 14.95 -9.74
C ALA A 37 0.56 16.04 -8.68
N GLY A 38 1.42 17.07 -8.68
CA GLY A 38 1.26 18.28 -7.89
C GLY A 38 1.59 18.12 -6.41
N ILE A 39 2.28 17.05 -6.00
CA ILE A 39 2.78 16.93 -4.63
C ILE A 39 3.92 17.94 -4.39
N GLY A 40 4.81 18.19 -5.36
CA GLY A 40 5.82 19.23 -5.27
C GLY A 40 5.22 20.62 -5.03
N ASP A 41 4.31 21.05 -5.90
CA ASP A 41 3.57 22.32 -5.77
C ASP A 41 2.79 22.42 -4.44
N HIS A 42 2.24 21.30 -3.98
CA HIS A 42 1.54 21.23 -2.71
C HIS A 42 2.49 21.45 -1.53
N ILE A 43 3.67 20.84 -1.55
CA ILE A 43 4.70 21.05 -0.53
C ILE A 43 5.13 22.53 -0.52
N GLU A 44 5.39 23.13 -1.68
CA GLU A 44 5.76 24.56 -1.77
C GLU A 44 4.69 25.48 -1.16
N ARG A 45 3.41 25.13 -1.31
CA ARG A 45 2.29 25.91 -0.77
C ARG A 45 2.08 25.72 0.73
N TYR A 46 2.15 24.48 1.22
CA TYR A 46 1.69 24.15 2.58
C TYR A 46 2.83 23.91 3.58
N ALA A 47 4.03 23.55 3.14
CA ALA A 47 5.18 23.40 4.04
C ALA A 47 5.57 24.70 4.78
N PRO A 48 5.56 25.89 4.15
CA PRO A 48 5.86 27.15 4.86
C PRO A 48 4.84 27.46 5.97
N LEU A 49 3.60 26.98 5.80
CA LEU A 49 2.50 27.16 6.74
C LEU A 49 2.58 26.20 7.93
N ASN A 50 3.53 25.26 7.92
CA ASN A 50 3.65 24.30 9.01
C ASN A 50 4.06 25.00 10.32
N LEU A 51 3.33 24.71 11.40
CA LEU A 51 3.47 25.35 12.70
C LEU A 51 4.71 24.85 13.46
N TYR A 52 5.16 23.63 13.18
CA TYR A 52 6.18 22.93 13.98
C TYR A 52 7.48 22.63 13.23
N ARG A 53 7.45 22.72 11.89
CA ARG A 53 8.54 22.33 11.01
C ARG A 53 8.77 23.44 9.99
N LYS A 54 10.00 23.96 9.92
CA LYS A 54 10.33 25.16 9.12
C LYS A 54 11.32 24.83 8.01
N GLY A 55 11.25 25.54 6.89
CA GLY A 55 12.19 25.45 5.77
C GLY A 55 12.09 24.16 4.94
N PHE A 56 11.02 23.36 5.09
CA PHE A 56 10.93 22.12 4.32
C PHE A 56 10.74 22.38 2.81
N GLU A 57 10.09 23.49 2.47
CA GLU A 57 9.97 24.04 1.11
C GLU A 57 11.32 24.38 0.46
N GLU A 58 12.37 24.61 1.26
CA GLU A 58 13.71 24.95 0.78
C GLU A 58 14.54 23.70 0.44
N THR A 59 14.06 22.51 0.82
CA THR A 59 14.72 21.24 0.50
C THR A 59 14.58 20.88 -0.97
N SER A 60 15.58 20.20 -1.53
CA SER A 60 15.52 19.70 -2.91
C SER A 60 14.50 18.57 -3.08
N ALA A 61 14.05 18.34 -4.31
CA ALA A 61 13.18 17.21 -4.64
C ALA A 61 13.83 15.87 -4.25
N GLU A 62 15.14 15.71 -4.52
CA GLU A 62 15.90 14.51 -4.15
C GLU A 62 15.90 14.26 -2.65
N THR A 63 16.00 15.34 -1.85
CA THR A 63 15.92 15.24 -0.39
C THR A 63 14.54 14.73 0.03
N ARG A 64 13.47 15.25 -0.56
CA ARG A 64 12.09 14.81 -0.30
C ARG A 64 11.87 13.35 -0.73
N TYR A 65 12.48 12.91 -1.83
CA TYR A 65 12.42 11.51 -2.28
C TYR A 65 13.09 10.58 -1.28
N GLN A 66 14.28 10.95 -0.82
CA GLN A 66 15.02 10.17 0.15
C GLN A 66 14.26 10.08 1.47
N LEU A 67 13.70 11.19 1.97
CA LEU A 67 12.92 11.20 3.20
C LEU A 67 11.66 10.33 3.10
N PHE A 68 10.95 10.37 1.98
CA PHE A 68 9.82 9.46 1.75
C PHE A 68 10.27 7.99 1.68
N ALA A 69 11.37 7.71 0.97
CA ALA A 69 11.94 6.36 0.89
C ALA A 69 12.38 5.84 2.26
N ASP A 70 12.92 6.70 3.13
CA ASP A 70 13.30 6.35 4.50
C ASP A 70 12.07 6.06 5.37
N ILE A 71 10.95 6.77 5.19
CA ILE A 71 9.66 6.41 5.80
C ILE A 71 9.21 5.03 5.31
N VAL A 72 9.21 4.79 3.99
CA VAL A 72 8.83 3.49 3.41
C VAL A 72 9.70 2.37 3.96
N LYS A 73 11.01 2.60 4.09
CA LYS A 73 11.94 1.64 4.69
C LYS A 73 11.58 1.38 6.15
N ALA A 74 11.38 2.42 6.94
CA ALA A 74 11.08 2.30 8.36
C ALA A 74 9.76 1.57 8.63
N ILE A 75 8.69 1.83 7.87
CA ILE A 75 7.41 1.11 8.05
C ILE A 75 7.52 -0.39 7.74
N HIS A 76 8.46 -0.80 6.88
CA HIS A 76 8.76 -2.23 6.62
C HIS A 76 9.73 -2.85 7.63
N HIS A 77 10.29 -2.04 8.55
CA HIS A 77 11.18 -2.47 9.63
C HIS A 77 10.60 -2.04 10.99
N HIS A 78 9.33 -2.37 11.22
CA HIS A 78 8.62 -2.12 12.50
C HIS A 78 8.60 -0.66 12.98
N GLY A 79 8.79 0.30 12.07
CA GLY A 79 8.88 1.73 12.38
C GLY A 79 10.20 2.15 13.03
N GLU A 80 11.22 1.30 12.98
CA GLU A 80 12.57 1.63 13.48
C GLU A 80 13.21 2.75 12.65
N GLY A 81 13.73 3.77 13.34
CA GLY A 81 14.43 4.88 12.69
C GLY A 81 13.55 6.06 12.32
N LEU A 82 12.22 5.98 12.49
CA LEU A 82 11.31 7.11 12.26
C LEU A 82 11.68 8.35 13.10
N GLU A 83 12.06 8.14 14.36
CA GLU A 83 12.51 9.21 15.25
C GLU A 83 13.85 9.85 14.86
N LYS A 84 14.59 9.23 13.93
CA LYS A 84 15.92 9.67 13.49
C LYS A 84 15.89 10.39 12.14
N LEU A 85 14.71 10.59 11.56
CA LEU A 85 14.57 11.29 10.29
C LEU A 85 14.63 12.80 10.52
N TYR A 86 15.59 13.45 9.87
CA TYR A 86 15.79 14.89 9.89
C TYR A 86 16.01 15.40 8.47
N TYR A 87 15.64 16.64 8.23
CA TYR A 87 16.07 17.39 7.06
C TYR A 87 16.88 18.60 7.48
N GLU A 88 17.77 19.01 6.59
CA GLU A 88 18.67 20.13 6.80
C GLU A 88 18.45 21.17 5.70
N THR A 89 18.50 22.42 6.12
CA THR A 89 18.46 23.64 5.30
C THR A 89 19.62 24.50 5.76
N PRO A 90 20.00 25.57 5.02
CA PRO A 90 21.06 26.46 5.47
C PRO A 90 20.82 27.07 6.87
N GLN A 91 19.56 27.18 7.31
CA GLN A 91 19.15 27.82 8.55
C GLN A 91 18.69 26.84 9.64
N TYR A 92 18.20 25.67 9.26
CA TYR A 92 17.53 24.75 10.18
C TYR A 92 17.97 23.29 10.00
N ARG A 93 18.10 22.58 11.12
CA ARG A 93 18.10 21.12 11.21
C ARG A 93 16.88 20.68 12.00
N VAL A 94 15.92 20.05 11.34
CA VAL A 94 14.58 19.82 11.91
C VAL A 94 14.20 18.34 11.79
N ALA A 95 13.65 17.77 12.87
CA ALA A 95 13.09 16.42 12.83
C ALA A 95 11.94 16.37 11.82
N LEU A 96 11.91 15.37 10.95
CA LEU A 96 10.88 15.26 9.92
C LEU A 96 9.48 15.11 10.52
N LEU A 97 9.35 14.21 11.50
CA LEU A 97 8.07 13.77 12.06
C LEU A 97 7.86 14.31 13.48
N ARG A 98 6.61 14.57 13.85
CA ARG A 98 6.21 14.80 15.24
C ARG A 98 6.01 13.48 15.98
N PRO A 99 6.01 13.48 17.33
CA PRO A 99 5.75 12.27 18.12
C PRO A 99 4.44 11.55 17.73
N ALA A 100 3.36 12.29 17.49
CA ALA A 100 2.08 11.69 17.08
C ALA A 100 2.15 11.03 15.68
N GLU A 101 2.87 11.64 14.73
CA GLU A 101 3.08 11.06 13.40
C GLU A 101 3.93 9.78 13.48
N ILE A 102 4.93 9.75 14.37
CA ILE A 102 5.75 8.55 14.61
C ILE A 102 4.89 7.42 15.18
N VAL A 103 4.02 7.70 16.16
CA VAL A 103 3.09 6.71 16.72
C VAL A 103 2.20 6.14 15.62
N HIS A 104 1.59 7.01 14.80
CA HIS A 104 0.74 6.57 13.70
C HIS A 104 1.49 5.69 12.68
N LEU A 105 2.69 6.10 12.26
CA LEU A 105 3.50 5.31 11.32
C LEU A 105 3.98 3.99 11.93
N LYS A 106 4.14 3.90 13.25
CA LYS A 106 4.38 2.63 13.95
C LYS A 106 3.14 1.73 13.95
N ASP A 107 1.94 2.28 14.07
CA ASP A 107 0.70 1.51 13.90
C ASP A 107 0.59 0.97 12.46
N VAL A 108 0.94 1.78 11.47
CA VAL A 108 1.03 1.34 10.06
C VAL A 108 2.06 0.22 9.90
N ALA A 109 3.25 0.35 10.51
CA ALA A 109 4.28 -0.68 10.47
C ALA A 109 3.84 -1.99 11.13
N HIS A 110 3.10 -1.90 12.23
CA HIS A 110 2.52 -3.05 12.92
C HIS A 110 1.47 -3.75 12.05
N LEU A 111 0.58 -2.99 11.39
CA LEU A 111 -0.38 -3.53 10.44
C LEU A 111 0.32 -4.27 9.29
N ILE A 112 1.35 -3.66 8.69
CA ILE A 112 2.16 -4.29 7.64
C ILE A 112 2.79 -5.61 8.13
N SER A 113 3.29 -5.63 9.38
CA SER A 113 3.88 -6.83 9.99
C SER A 113 2.86 -7.98 10.14
N ILE A 114 1.63 -7.64 10.57
CA ILE A 114 0.51 -8.61 10.64
C ILE A 114 0.17 -9.13 9.25
N LEU A 115 0.01 -8.24 8.26
CA LEU A 115 -0.33 -8.61 6.89
C LEU A 115 0.76 -9.47 6.25
N GLN A 116 2.03 -9.18 6.50
CA GLN A 116 3.16 -9.99 6.04
C GLN A 116 3.11 -11.40 6.61
N THR A 117 2.85 -11.52 7.92
CA THR A 117 2.72 -12.81 8.60
C THR A 117 1.52 -13.59 8.06
N ALA A 118 0.37 -12.93 7.89
CA ALA A 118 -0.83 -13.52 7.30
C ALA A 118 -0.61 -13.97 5.86
N ALA A 119 0.10 -13.19 5.05
CA ALA A 119 0.45 -13.53 3.67
C ALA A 119 1.41 -14.72 3.59
N LEU A 120 2.36 -14.85 4.52
CA LEU A 120 3.25 -16.01 4.60
C LEU A 120 2.47 -17.31 4.88
N TYR A 121 1.61 -17.31 5.89
CA TYR A 121 0.74 -18.46 6.17
C TYR A 121 -0.23 -18.72 5.00
N GLY A 122 -0.78 -17.66 4.42
CA GLY A 122 -1.62 -17.71 3.23
C GLY A 122 -0.90 -18.36 2.05
N LEU A 123 0.38 -18.05 1.83
CA LEU A 123 1.20 -18.63 0.77
C LEU A 123 1.43 -20.13 1.00
N ILE A 124 1.73 -20.56 2.23
CA ILE A 124 1.88 -21.99 2.56
C ILE A 124 0.58 -22.73 2.30
N ILE A 125 -0.56 -22.21 2.78
CA ILE A 125 -1.89 -22.77 2.55
C ILE A 125 -2.17 -22.83 1.04
N TRP A 126 -1.87 -21.76 0.31
CA TRP A 126 -2.09 -21.68 -1.11
C TRP A 126 -1.27 -22.69 -1.90
N LEU A 127 0.00 -22.91 -1.54
CA LEU A 127 0.86 -23.91 -2.19
C LEU A 127 0.30 -25.33 -2.00
N LEU A 128 -0.03 -25.70 -0.76
CA LEU A 128 -0.62 -26.99 -0.43
C LEU A 128 -1.97 -27.20 -1.13
N TRP A 129 -2.82 -26.17 -1.11
CA TRP A 129 -4.14 -26.23 -1.73
C TRP A 129 -4.06 -26.30 -3.26
N THR A 130 -3.13 -25.55 -3.86
CA THR A 130 -2.86 -25.60 -5.31
C THR A 130 -2.41 -27.01 -5.72
N GLY A 131 -1.46 -27.60 -5.00
CA GLY A 131 -0.99 -28.98 -5.24
C GLY A 131 -2.13 -30.00 -5.14
N PHE A 132 -2.94 -29.91 -4.08
CA PHE A 132 -4.12 -30.75 -3.92
C PHE A 132 -5.13 -30.59 -5.07
N MET A 133 -5.37 -29.37 -5.53
CA MET A 133 -6.30 -29.10 -6.64
C MET A 133 -5.81 -29.63 -7.98
N ILE A 134 -4.49 -29.54 -8.23
CA ILE A 134 -3.86 -30.12 -9.42
C ILE A 134 -3.98 -31.64 -9.40
N TYR A 135 -3.62 -32.28 -8.28
CA TYR A 135 -3.71 -33.73 -8.08
C TYR A 135 -5.16 -34.25 -8.25
N ARG A 136 -6.15 -33.52 -7.72
CA ARG A 136 -7.57 -33.88 -7.86
C ARG A 136 -8.21 -33.45 -9.18
N HIS A 137 -7.45 -32.84 -10.10
CA HIS A 137 -7.95 -32.30 -11.37
C HIS A 137 -9.12 -31.32 -11.21
N ARG A 138 -9.12 -30.54 -10.11
CA ARG A 138 -10.19 -29.58 -9.78
C ARG A 138 -9.80 -28.12 -10.02
N TYR A 139 -8.72 -27.86 -10.75
CA TYR A 139 -8.23 -26.52 -11.06
C TYR A 139 -9.34 -25.64 -11.68
N PRO A 140 -9.49 -24.36 -11.26
CA PRO A 140 -10.53 -23.48 -11.77
C PRO A 140 -10.37 -23.18 -13.26
N SER A 141 -11.49 -22.95 -13.94
CA SER A 141 -11.48 -22.52 -15.34
C SER A 141 -11.25 -21.00 -15.45
N SER A 142 -10.75 -20.54 -16.60
CA SER A 142 -10.56 -19.09 -16.86
C SER A 142 -11.81 -18.26 -16.58
N LYS A 143 -13.01 -18.80 -16.87
CA LYS A 143 -14.29 -18.12 -16.60
C LYS A 143 -14.50 -17.90 -15.10
N GLN A 144 -14.20 -18.91 -14.27
CA GLN A 144 -14.34 -18.81 -12.82
C GLN A 144 -13.40 -17.77 -12.21
N LEU A 145 -12.16 -17.69 -12.72
CA LEU A 145 -11.23 -16.65 -12.29
C LEU A 145 -11.66 -15.26 -12.72
N LEU A 146 -12.12 -15.10 -13.97
CA LEU A 146 -12.63 -13.81 -14.45
C LEU A 146 -13.79 -13.33 -13.57
N THR A 147 -14.77 -14.19 -13.30
CA THR A 147 -15.90 -13.84 -12.43
C THR A 147 -15.43 -13.44 -11.03
N ALA A 148 -14.53 -14.20 -10.40
CA ALA A 148 -14.02 -13.87 -9.08
C ALA A 148 -13.21 -12.56 -9.06
N GLY A 149 -12.36 -12.35 -10.06
CA GLY A 149 -11.59 -11.11 -10.22
C GLY A 149 -12.50 -9.90 -10.43
N THR A 150 -13.53 -10.02 -11.28
CA THR A 150 -14.53 -8.96 -11.48
C THR A 150 -15.30 -8.68 -10.19
N LEU A 151 -15.75 -9.70 -9.46
CA LEU A 151 -16.43 -9.51 -8.18
C LEU A 151 -15.53 -8.85 -7.13
N GLY A 152 -14.24 -9.23 -7.07
CA GLY A 152 -13.24 -8.57 -6.23
C GLY A 152 -13.06 -7.10 -6.58
N ALA A 153 -12.88 -6.79 -7.86
CA ALA A 153 -12.75 -5.42 -8.34
C ALA A 153 -14.01 -4.60 -8.02
N LEU A 154 -15.20 -5.14 -8.26
CA LEU A 154 -16.47 -4.47 -7.94
C LEU A 154 -16.62 -4.24 -6.43
N GLY A 155 -16.23 -5.22 -5.59
CA GLY A 155 -16.27 -5.08 -4.14
C GLY A 155 -15.40 -3.94 -3.60
N LEU A 156 -14.29 -3.63 -4.28
CA LEU A 156 -13.42 -2.50 -3.95
C LEU A 156 -13.91 -1.18 -4.56
N LEU A 157 -14.38 -1.20 -5.81
CA LEU A 157 -14.77 0.00 -6.55
C LEU A 157 -16.11 0.57 -6.10
N VAL A 158 -17.10 -0.27 -5.78
CA VAL A 158 -18.46 0.18 -5.45
C VAL A 158 -18.49 1.12 -4.23
N PRO A 159 -17.84 0.80 -3.09
CA PRO A 159 -17.78 1.73 -1.95
C PRO A 159 -17.17 3.08 -2.32
N ILE A 160 -16.10 3.09 -3.13
CA ILE A 160 -15.40 4.30 -3.56
C ILE A 160 -16.30 5.16 -4.45
N LEU A 161 -17.06 4.54 -5.37
CA LEU A 161 -17.97 5.27 -6.26
C LEU A 161 -19.19 5.85 -5.55
N ILE A 162 -19.68 5.18 -4.49
CA ILE A 162 -20.86 5.62 -3.74
C ILE A 162 -20.50 6.71 -2.72
N TRP A 163 -19.44 6.51 -1.94
CA TRP A 163 -19.09 7.38 -0.81
C TRP A 163 -17.91 8.30 -1.06
N GLY A 164 -17.17 8.09 -2.15
CA GLY A 164 -15.94 8.82 -2.44
C GLY A 164 -14.71 8.19 -1.77
N PRO A 165 -13.51 8.39 -2.35
CA PRO A 165 -12.27 7.78 -1.87
C PRO A 165 -11.87 8.27 -0.48
N GLU A 166 -12.06 9.55 -0.17
CA GLU A 166 -11.71 10.15 1.14
C GLU A 166 -12.52 9.54 2.28
N THR A 167 -13.83 9.41 2.11
CA THR A 167 -14.71 8.81 3.13
C THR A 167 -14.37 7.35 3.38
N VAL A 168 -14.10 6.58 2.32
CA VAL A 168 -13.63 5.18 2.45
C VAL A 168 -12.28 5.14 3.18
N PHE A 169 -11.34 6.02 2.81
CA PHE A 169 -10.03 6.11 3.45
C PHE A 169 -10.16 6.41 4.95
N TYR A 170 -10.93 7.42 5.36
CA TYR A 170 -11.17 7.74 6.77
C TYR A 170 -11.87 6.60 7.52
N GLN A 171 -12.86 5.97 6.89
CA GLN A 171 -13.56 4.86 7.53
C GLN A 171 -12.64 3.67 7.80
N LEU A 172 -11.74 3.36 6.87
CA LEU A 172 -10.72 2.33 7.08
C LEU A 172 -9.76 2.69 8.22
N HIS A 173 -9.36 3.96 8.35
CA HIS A 173 -8.49 4.40 9.45
C HIS A 173 -9.16 4.23 10.81
N ILE A 174 -10.44 4.57 10.91
CA ILE A 174 -11.24 4.40 12.13
C ILE A 174 -11.35 2.91 12.51
N TRP A 175 -11.51 2.01 11.53
CA TRP A 175 -11.65 0.58 11.80
C TRP A 175 -10.33 -0.13 12.13
N ILE A 176 -9.23 0.33 11.56
CA ILE A 176 -7.94 -0.37 11.62
C ILE A 176 -7.06 0.15 12.76
N PHE A 177 -7.07 1.47 13.00
CA PHE A 177 -6.15 2.09 13.97
C PHE A 177 -6.82 2.37 15.32
N PRO A 178 -6.06 2.34 16.43
CA PRO A 178 -6.61 2.58 17.76
C PRO A 178 -7.17 4.00 17.91
N GLU A 179 -8.33 4.15 18.56
CA GLU A 179 -9.02 5.44 18.73
C GLU A 179 -8.16 6.48 19.47
N GLN A 180 -7.29 6.04 20.37
CA GLN A 180 -6.38 6.91 21.14
C GLN A 180 -5.14 7.37 20.35
N HIS A 181 -4.90 6.82 19.16
CA HIS A 181 -3.77 7.22 18.31
C HIS A 181 -4.26 8.17 17.21
N GLN A 182 -3.71 9.38 17.18
CA GLN A 182 -4.02 10.34 16.13
C GLN A 182 -3.52 9.82 14.79
N TRP A 183 -4.44 9.65 13.83
CA TRP A 183 -4.12 9.26 12.45
C TRP A 183 -4.36 10.39 11.45
N PHE A 184 -5.31 11.29 11.73
CA PHE A 184 -5.60 12.46 10.89
C PHE A 184 -4.78 13.66 11.35
N PHE A 185 -4.14 14.34 10.40
CA PHE A 185 -3.38 15.54 10.65
C PHE A 185 -3.63 16.59 9.57
N TYR A 186 -3.78 17.85 9.99
CA TYR A 186 -3.84 18.97 9.05
C TYR A 186 -2.46 19.26 8.44
N TYR A 187 -2.41 19.80 7.23
CA TYR A 187 -1.16 20.13 6.53
C TYR A 187 -0.28 21.12 7.30
N GLN A 188 -0.90 22.07 7.98
CA GLN A 188 -0.22 23.05 8.84
C GLN A 188 0.40 22.40 10.08
N GLU A 189 0.04 21.17 10.41
CA GLU A 189 0.53 20.48 11.59
C GLU A 189 1.50 19.34 11.27
N SER A 190 1.34 18.69 10.13
CA SER A 190 2.05 17.46 9.77
C SER A 190 2.79 17.59 8.45
N LEU A 191 4.12 17.46 8.51
CA LEU A 191 4.91 17.34 7.28
C LEU A 191 4.68 16.00 6.60
N MET A 192 4.34 14.93 7.33
CA MET A 192 3.96 13.65 6.71
C MET A 192 2.74 13.85 5.79
N SER A 193 1.69 14.50 6.28
CA SER A 193 0.45 14.73 5.50
C SER A 193 0.68 15.69 4.34
N THR A 194 1.48 16.74 4.53
CA THR A 194 1.87 17.67 3.46
C THR A 194 2.73 16.99 2.40
N MET A 195 3.75 16.23 2.79
CA MET A 195 4.64 15.51 1.87
C MET A 195 3.90 14.44 1.07
N MET A 196 2.85 13.86 1.64
CA MET A 196 2.01 12.88 0.96
C MET A 196 0.80 13.50 0.25
N LYS A 197 0.57 14.82 0.37
CA LYS A 197 -0.70 15.46 -0.03
C LYS A 197 -1.90 14.62 0.43
N ALA A 198 -1.88 14.15 1.67
CA ALA A 198 -2.79 13.12 2.13
C ALA A 198 -4.25 13.63 2.05
N PRO A 199 -5.20 12.82 1.53
CA PRO A 199 -5.08 11.42 1.17
C PRO A 199 -4.71 11.13 -0.32
N ASP A 200 -4.43 12.14 -1.15
CA ASP A 200 -4.30 12.00 -2.61
C ASP A 200 -3.25 10.96 -3.03
N LEU A 201 -2.05 10.97 -2.43
CA LEU A 201 -1.01 9.99 -2.75
C LEU A 201 -1.51 8.55 -2.54
N PHE A 202 -2.28 8.29 -1.49
CA PHE A 202 -2.83 6.95 -1.25
C PHE A 202 -3.82 6.53 -2.34
N GLY A 203 -4.52 7.48 -2.97
CA GLY A 203 -5.33 7.23 -4.15
C GLY A 203 -4.48 6.76 -5.35
N TYR A 204 -3.37 7.43 -5.63
CA TYR A 204 -2.44 7.00 -6.69
C TYR A 204 -1.83 5.62 -6.40
N ILE A 205 -1.41 5.39 -5.15
CA ILE A 205 -0.89 4.09 -4.69
C ILE A 205 -1.93 3.00 -4.88
N PHE A 206 -3.19 3.27 -4.54
CA PHE A 206 -4.29 2.32 -4.71
C PHE A 206 -4.49 1.93 -6.18
N VAL A 207 -4.43 2.90 -7.11
CA VAL A 207 -4.52 2.62 -8.55
C VAL A 207 -3.35 1.74 -9.00
N CYS A 208 -2.11 2.06 -8.60
CA CYS A 208 -0.94 1.23 -8.90
C CYS A 208 -1.09 -0.19 -8.35
N LEU A 209 -1.57 -0.34 -7.11
CA LEU A 209 -1.84 -1.64 -6.50
C LEU A 209 -2.83 -2.44 -7.33
N MET A 210 -3.93 -1.85 -7.77
CA MET A 210 -4.93 -2.53 -8.61
C MET A 210 -4.36 -2.99 -9.95
N VAL A 211 -3.56 -2.16 -10.61
CA VAL A 211 -2.93 -2.49 -11.89
C VAL A 211 -1.94 -3.65 -11.73
N VAL A 212 -1.02 -3.57 -10.77
CA VAL A 212 -0.02 -4.62 -10.54
C VAL A 212 -0.69 -5.91 -10.07
N THR A 213 -1.69 -5.83 -9.20
CA THR A 213 -2.45 -7.00 -8.71
C THR A 213 -3.12 -7.73 -9.85
N THR A 214 -3.80 -6.99 -10.73
CA THR A 214 -4.47 -7.54 -11.90
C THR A 214 -3.47 -8.19 -12.85
N GLY A 215 -2.34 -7.53 -13.11
CA GLY A 215 -1.26 -8.08 -13.92
C GLY A 215 -0.72 -9.41 -13.36
N LEU A 216 -0.35 -9.44 -12.07
CA LEU A 216 0.12 -10.66 -11.41
C LEU A 216 -0.91 -11.78 -11.43
N PHE A 217 -2.18 -11.46 -11.14
CA PHE A 217 -3.27 -12.44 -11.13
C PHE A 217 -3.50 -13.06 -12.51
N ILE A 218 -3.44 -12.25 -13.58
CA ILE A 218 -3.53 -12.72 -14.97
C ILE A 218 -2.34 -13.61 -15.34
N LEU A 219 -1.13 -13.32 -14.84
CA LEU A 219 0.10 -14.06 -15.14
C LEU A 219 0.21 -15.41 -14.40
N VAL A 220 -0.22 -15.48 -13.14
CA VAL A 220 -0.15 -16.71 -12.32
C VAL A 220 -1.04 -17.82 -12.89
N HIS A 221 -2.21 -17.45 -13.42
CA HIS A 221 -3.20 -18.41 -13.89
C HIS A 221 -2.73 -19.32 -15.07
N PRO A 222 -2.21 -18.81 -16.20
CA PRO A 222 -1.77 -19.66 -17.31
C PRO A 222 -0.60 -20.57 -16.92
N LEU A 223 0.28 -20.12 -16.01
CA LEU A 223 1.39 -20.94 -15.51
C LEU A 223 0.87 -22.19 -14.79
N LEU A 224 -0.04 -22.00 -13.84
CA LEU A 224 -0.62 -23.10 -13.07
C LEU A 224 -1.55 -23.99 -13.90
N ARG A 225 -2.29 -23.41 -14.85
CA ARG A 225 -3.12 -24.18 -15.79
C ARG A 225 -2.26 -25.12 -16.64
N ARG A 226 -1.11 -24.66 -17.14
CA ARG A 226 -0.17 -25.51 -17.90
C ARG A 226 0.34 -26.68 -17.05
N LEU A 227 0.68 -26.44 -15.79
CA LEU A 227 1.10 -27.49 -14.86
C LEU A 227 -0.03 -28.51 -14.62
N SER A 228 -1.26 -28.04 -14.41
CA SER A 228 -2.43 -28.92 -14.24
C SER A 228 -2.71 -29.78 -15.48
N GLN A 229 -2.54 -29.24 -16.68
CA GLN A 229 -2.77 -29.98 -17.93
C GLN A 229 -1.69 -31.02 -18.22
N ARG A 230 -0.43 -30.74 -17.83
CA ARG A 230 0.66 -31.71 -17.95
C ARG A 230 0.46 -32.93 -17.05
N HIS A 231 -0.09 -32.75 -15.85
CA HIS A 231 -0.39 -33.85 -14.93
C HIS A 231 -1.61 -34.70 -15.34
N GLN A 232 -2.43 -34.21 -16.28
CA GLN A 232 -3.57 -34.95 -16.83
C GLN A 232 -3.23 -35.81 -18.05
N ARG A 233 -2.02 -35.65 -18.60
CA ARG A 233 -1.48 -36.49 -19.67
C ARG A 233 -0.64 -37.60 -19.07
#